data_AF-A0AA85JJN0-F1
#
_entry.id   AF-A0AA85JJN0-F1
#
_cell.length_a   1.000
_cell.length_b   1.000
_cell.length_c   1.000
_cell.angle_alpha   90.00
_cell.angle_beta   90.00
_cell.angle_gamma   90.00
#
_symmetry.space_group_name_H-M   'P 1'
#
loop_
_entity.id
_entity.type
_entity.pdbx_description
1 polymer ?
#
loop_
_entity_poly.entity_id
_entity_poly.type
_entity_poly.pdbx_seq_one_letter_code
_entity_poly.pdbx_strand_id
1 'polypeptide(L)'
;MVIVQLMNMFRYDDITRPTRKEDGAIRKSVYRKPTSTGQYTDFLSFVPLKYKRNLIKCLVHRARAICSDDCLDEELNNIERLLSENGYPEKFTDKNMNLKSKQPKLPTVPKKEGLILTNAVPWGQHQQKTNTAP
;
A
#
# COMPACT_ATOMS: atom_id res chain seq x y z
N MET A 1 13.81 -6.60 12.08
CA MET A 1 14.18 -5.43 11.24
C MET A 1 14.19 -5.70 9.73
N VAL A 2 14.49 -6.91 9.24
CA VAL A 2 14.66 -7.16 7.79
C VAL A 2 13.35 -7.12 6.95
N ILE A 3 12.18 -7.37 7.57
CA ILE A 3 10.89 -7.45 6.85
C ILE A 3 10.35 -6.05 6.49
N VAL A 4 10.54 -5.06 7.37
CA VAL A 4 10.01 -3.69 7.16
C VAL A 4 10.83 -2.93 6.10
N GLN A 5 12.13 -3.23 5.98
CA GLN A 5 13.02 -2.58 5.02
C GLN A 5 12.80 -3.06 3.58
N LEU A 6 12.55 -4.36 3.37
CA LEU A 6 12.13 -4.87 2.06
C LEU A 6 10.72 -4.36 1.69
N MET A 7 9.81 -4.25 2.67
CA MET A 7 8.46 -3.74 2.43
C MET A 7 8.42 -2.25 2.03
N ASN A 8 9.46 -1.47 2.37
CA ASN A 8 9.63 -0.11 1.89
C ASN A 8 10.25 -0.01 0.49
N MET A 9 11.07 -0.99 0.06
CA MET A 9 11.63 -1.01 -1.30
C MET A 9 10.54 -1.30 -2.35
N PHE A 10 9.56 -2.15 -2.03
CA PHE A 10 8.47 -2.48 -2.96
C PHE A 10 7.43 -1.36 -3.12
N ARG A 11 7.37 -0.37 -2.21
CA ARG A 11 6.41 0.75 -2.30
C ARG A 11 6.70 1.74 -3.44
N TYR A 12 7.91 1.74 -4.00
CA TYR A 12 8.29 2.73 -5.01
C TYR A 12 7.67 2.46 -6.40
N ASP A 13 7.30 1.22 -6.68
CA ASP A 13 6.82 0.78 -8.00
C ASP A 13 5.31 0.62 -8.10
N ASP A 14 4.62 0.29 -7.00
CA ASP A 14 3.17 0.08 -7.00
C ASP A 14 2.46 1.15 -6.16
N ILE A 15 1.83 2.10 -6.87
CA ILE A 15 1.06 3.20 -6.29
C ILE A 15 -0.44 2.85 -6.39
N THR A 16 -1.24 3.27 -5.40
CA THR A 16 -2.70 3.14 -5.50
C THR A 16 -3.23 4.09 -6.59
N ARG A 17 -3.95 3.55 -7.57
CA ARG A 17 -4.68 4.34 -8.57
C ARG A 17 -6.17 4.30 -8.30
N PRO A 18 -6.75 5.40 -7.79
CA PRO A 18 -8.19 5.53 -7.67
C PRO A 18 -8.80 5.83 -9.05
N THR A 19 -9.90 5.16 -9.37
CA THR A 19 -10.74 5.41 -10.55
C THR A 19 -12.19 5.52 -10.09
N ARG A 20 -12.98 6.39 -10.72
CA ARG A 20 -14.42 6.47 -10.45
C ARG A 20 -15.16 5.45 -11.31
N LYS A 21 -16.02 4.67 -10.68
CA LYS A 21 -16.99 3.80 -11.34
C LYS A 21 -18.20 4.62 -11.80
N GLU A 22 -19.04 4.02 -12.65
CA GLU A 22 -20.27 4.63 -13.17
C GLU A 22 -21.29 4.92 -12.06
N ASP A 23 -21.29 4.11 -10.99
CA ASP A 23 -22.10 4.28 -9.79
C ASP A 23 -21.59 5.38 -8.84
N GLY A 24 -20.48 6.05 -9.18
CA GLY A 24 -19.84 7.07 -8.37
C GLY A 24 -18.89 6.53 -7.28
N ALA A 25 -18.79 5.22 -7.09
CA ALA A 25 -17.87 4.60 -6.14
C ALA A 25 -16.41 4.68 -6.60
N ILE A 26 -15.49 4.64 -5.64
CA ILE A 26 -14.05 4.66 -5.91
C ILE A 26 -13.54 3.22 -6.03
N ARG A 27 -13.04 2.87 -7.21
CA ARG A 27 -12.28 1.65 -7.47
C ARG A 27 -10.79 1.93 -7.26
N LYS A 28 -10.12 1.13 -6.45
CA LYS A 28 -8.67 1.20 -6.28
C LYS A 28 -8.03 0.07 -7.07
N SER A 29 -7.04 0.41 -7.88
CA SER A 29 -6.18 -0.56 -8.56
C SER A 29 -4.71 -0.28 -8.25
N VAL A 30 -3.83 -1.21 -8.58
CA VAL A 30 -2.40 -0.97 -8.60
C VAL A 30 -2.04 -0.16 -9.86
N TYR A 31 -1.14 0.82 -9.71
CA TYR A 31 -0.50 1.52 -10.82
C TYR A 31 0.99 1.25 -10.81
N ARG A 32 1.47 0.81 -11.97
CA ARG A 32 2.87 0.57 -12.27
C ARG A 32 3.36 1.68 -13.18
N LYS A 33 4.52 2.22 -12.86
CA LYS A 33 5.15 3.24 -13.71
C LYS A 33 5.51 2.64 -15.07
N PRO A 34 5.49 3.42 -16.16
CA PRO A 34 5.92 2.96 -17.48
C PRO A 34 7.38 2.47 -17.52
N THR A 35 8.21 2.93 -16.58
CA THR A 35 9.62 2.53 -16.44
C THR A 35 9.81 1.25 -15.61
N SER A 36 8.74 0.69 -15.04
CA SER A 36 8.83 -0.55 -14.28
C SER A 36 8.98 -1.72 -15.25
N THR A 37 10.12 -2.42 -15.17
CA THR A 37 10.41 -3.58 -16.01
C THR A 37 9.80 -4.88 -15.48
N GLY A 38 9.13 -4.84 -14.32
CA GLY A 38 8.62 -6.06 -13.67
C GLY A 38 9.70 -7.02 -13.18
N GLN A 39 10.95 -6.55 -13.09
CA GLN A 39 12.08 -7.37 -12.71
C GLN A 39 12.13 -7.59 -11.19
N TYR A 40 12.05 -8.85 -10.79
CA TYR A 40 12.19 -9.27 -9.41
C TYR A 40 13.40 -10.20 -9.25
N THR A 41 13.52 -10.82 -8.07
CA THR A 41 14.57 -11.83 -7.82
C THR A 41 14.33 -13.06 -8.66
N ASP A 42 15.22 -13.32 -9.62
CA ASP A 42 15.25 -14.55 -10.42
C ASP A 42 15.21 -15.81 -9.53
N PHE A 43 14.40 -16.79 -9.89
CA PHE A 43 14.27 -18.04 -9.13
C PHE A 43 15.54 -18.90 -9.10
N LEU A 44 16.44 -18.80 -10.09
CA LEU A 44 17.70 -19.53 -10.15
C LEU A 44 18.85 -18.82 -9.43
N SER A 45 18.66 -17.56 -9.02
CA SER A 45 19.66 -16.83 -8.25
C SER A 45 20.03 -17.52 -6.94
N PHE A 46 21.24 -17.25 -6.43
CA PHE A 46 21.72 -17.73 -5.12
C PHE A 46 21.08 -16.99 -3.93
N VAL A 47 19.77 -16.75 -4.01
CA VAL A 47 18.96 -16.17 -2.94
C VAL A 47 18.22 -17.31 -2.21
N PRO A 48 18.25 -17.35 -0.87
CA PRO A 48 17.54 -18.37 -0.12
C PRO A 48 16.05 -18.45 -0.46
N LEU A 49 15.50 -19.67 -0.55
CA LEU A 49 14.09 -19.92 -0.87
C LEU A 49 13.10 -19.15 0.01
N LYS A 50 13.50 -18.81 1.25
CA LYS A 50 12.71 -17.98 2.17
C LYS A 50 12.40 -16.60 1.59
N TYR A 51 13.36 -15.95 0.93
CA TYR A 51 13.16 -14.62 0.34
C TYR A 51 12.28 -14.70 -0.90
N LYS A 52 12.51 -15.69 -1.77
CA LYS A 52 11.66 -15.99 -2.95
C LYS A 52 10.20 -16.23 -2.54
N ARG A 53 9.99 -17.01 -1.48
CA ARG A 53 8.66 -17.21 -0.88
C ARG A 53 8.05 -15.91 -0.36
N ASN A 54 8.83 -15.13 0.37
CA ASN A 54 8.36 -13.89 0.97
C ASN A 54 8.03 -12.83 -0.07
N LEU A 55 8.74 -12.79 -1.20
CA LEU A 55 8.40 -11.94 -2.34
C LEU A 55 6.95 -12.18 -2.79
N ILE A 56 6.60 -13.43 -3.08
CA ILE A 56 5.23 -13.81 -3.51
C ILE A 56 4.21 -13.36 -2.46
N LYS A 57 4.48 -13.65 -1.18
CA LYS A 57 3.58 -13.27 -0.09
C LYS A 57 3.40 -11.76 0.02
N CYS A 58 4.46 -10.99 -0.16
CA CYS A 58 4.42 -9.54 -0.14
C CYS A 58 3.58 -8.99 -1.31
N LEU A 59 3.76 -9.50 -2.53
CA LEU A 59 3.00 -9.07 -3.70
C LEU A 59 1.50 -9.33 -3.50
N VAL A 60 1.12 -10.54 -3.10
CA VAL A 60 -0.28 -10.92 -2.88
C VAL A 60 -0.92 -10.15 -1.72
N HIS A 61 -0.18 -9.96 -0.63
CA HIS A 61 -0.66 -9.15 0.49
C HIS A 61 -0.93 -7.70 0.05
N ARG A 62 -0.06 -7.13 -0.79
CA ARG A 62 -0.21 -5.76 -1.29
C ARG A 62 -1.37 -5.63 -2.26
N ALA A 63 -1.55 -6.58 -3.18
CA ALA A 63 -2.69 -6.63 -4.07
C ALA A 63 -4.00 -6.55 -3.28
N ARG A 64 -4.14 -7.37 -2.23
CA ARG A 64 -5.33 -7.37 -1.37
C ARG A 64 -5.50 -6.11 -0.51
N ALA A 65 -4.42 -5.45 -0.15
CA ALA A 65 -4.48 -4.21 0.62
C ALA A 65 -4.88 -3.00 -0.24
N ILE A 66 -4.48 -3.00 -1.51
CA ILE A 66 -4.65 -1.87 -2.43
C ILE A 66 -5.94 -2.03 -3.24
N CYS A 67 -6.11 -3.17 -3.90
CA CYS A 67 -7.19 -3.39 -4.85
C CYS A 67 -8.56 -3.46 -4.17
N SER A 68 -9.56 -2.93 -4.86
CA SER A 68 -10.96 -3.28 -4.61
C SER A 68 -11.22 -4.71 -5.08
N ASP A 69 -12.26 -5.36 -4.55
CA ASP A 69 -12.57 -6.77 -4.87
C ASP A 69 -12.73 -7.02 -6.37
N ASP A 70 -13.25 -6.03 -7.12
CA ASP A 70 -13.44 -6.11 -8.57
C ASP A 70 -12.15 -6.04 -9.40
N CYS A 71 -11.04 -5.58 -8.82
CA CYS A 71 -9.73 -5.53 -9.49
C CYS A 71 -8.73 -6.54 -8.90
N LEU A 72 -9.12 -7.31 -7.88
CA LEU A 72 -8.19 -8.16 -7.17
C LEU A 72 -7.73 -9.32 -8.05
N ASP A 73 -8.65 -9.99 -8.75
CA ASP A 73 -8.33 -11.15 -9.58
C ASP A 73 -7.42 -10.78 -10.76
N GLU A 74 -7.67 -9.63 -11.40
CA GLU A 74 -6.80 -9.10 -12.45
C GLU A 74 -5.37 -8.85 -11.93
N GLU A 75 -5.26 -8.30 -10.72
CA GLU A 75 -3.96 -8.03 -10.11
C GLU A 75 -3.23 -9.32 -9.69
N LEU A 76 -3.95 -10.34 -9.22
CA LEU A 76 -3.36 -11.65 -8.90
C LEU A 76 -2.82 -12.34 -10.17
N ASN A 77 -3.58 -12.30 -11.27
CA ASN A 77 -3.13 -12.83 -12.56
C ASN A 77 -1.89 -12.09 -13.07
N ASN A 78 -1.82 -10.76 -12.89
CA ASN A 78 -0.64 -9.97 -13.22
C ASN A 78 0.58 -10.41 -12.40
N ILE A 79 0.42 -10.68 -11.10
CA ILE A 79 1.50 -11.16 -10.24
C ILE A 79 1.97 -12.55 -10.69
N GLU A 80 1.06 -13.43 -11.08
CA GLU A 80 1.40 -14.77 -11.57
C GLU A 80 2.25 -14.70 -12.84
N ARG A 81 1.84 -13.88 -13.81
CA ARG A 81 2.60 -13.62 -15.03
C ARG A 81 4.00 -13.09 -14.71
N LEU A 82 4.10 -12.08 -13.83
CA LEU A 82 5.38 -11.51 -13.42
C LEU A 82 6.30 -12.56 -12.78
N LEU A 83 5.76 -13.43 -11.93
CA LEU A 83 6.55 -14.50 -11.30
C LEU A 83 7.01 -15.53 -12.33
N SER A 84 6.16 -15.89 -13.29
CA SER A 84 6.53 -16.77 -14.40
C SER A 84 7.67 -16.18 -15.24
N GLU A 85 7.60 -14.90 -15.58
CA GLU A 85 8.66 -14.18 -16.31
C GLU A 85 9.99 -14.14 -15.53
N ASN A 86 9.94 -14.16 -14.20
CA ASN A 86 11.10 -14.24 -13.31
C ASN A 86 11.54 -15.68 -12.99
N GLY A 87 11.02 -16.68 -13.72
CA GLY A 87 11.43 -18.09 -13.64
C GLY A 87 10.87 -18.88 -12.46
N TYR A 88 9.83 -18.37 -11.78
CA TYR A 88 9.24 -19.09 -10.65
C TYR A 88 8.39 -20.27 -11.12
N PRO A 89 8.58 -21.48 -10.56
CA PRO A 89 7.74 -22.63 -10.88
C PRO A 89 6.28 -22.40 -10.45
N GLU A 90 5.33 -22.69 -11.32
CA GLU A 90 3.87 -22.56 -11.10
C GLU A 90 3.43 -23.19 -9.76
N LYS A 91 3.77 -24.46 -9.53
CA LYS A 91 3.47 -25.15 -8.26
C LYS A 91 4.06 -24.47 -7.02
N PHE A 92 5.17 -23.75 -7.15
CA PHE A 92 5.73 -22.96 -6.04
C PHE A 92 4.95 -21.67 -5.85
N THR A 93 4.56 -21.02 -6.94
CA THR A 93 3.73 -19.82 -6.95
C THR A 93 2.36 -20.07 -6.32
N ASP A 94 1.59 -21.06 -6.79
CA ASP A 94 0.22 -21.34 -6.33
C ASP A 94 0.16 -21.59 -4.83
N LYS A 95 1.09 -22.41 -4.34
CA LYS A 95 1.21 -22.75 -2.92
C LYS A 95 1.41 -21.52 -2.04
N ASN A 96 2.06 -20.48 -2.57
CA ASN A 96 2.40 -19.28 -1.82
C ASN A 96 1.45 -18.11 -2.13
N MET A 97 0.68 -18.17 -3.21
CA MET A 97 -0.41 -17.24 -3.50
C MET A 97 -1.63 -17.45 -2.61
N ASN A 98 -1.87 -18.69 -2.20
CA ASN A 98 -3.04 -19.08 -1.41
C ASN A 98 -2.93 -18.69 0.08
N LEU A 99 -2.58 -17.43 0.34
CA LEU A 99 -2.60 -16.85 1.67
C LEU A 99 -4.05 -16.80 2.14
N LYS A 100 -4.41 -17.53 3.20
CA LYS A 100 -5.62 -17.18 3.96
C LYS A 100 -5.34 -15.81 4.59
N SER A 101 -6.17 -14.82 4.33
CA SER A 101 -6.07 -13.53 5.02
C SER A 101 -6.17 -13.81 6.53
N LYS A 102 -5.07 -13.62 7.27
CA LYS A 102 -5.22 -13.40 8.71
C LYS A 102 -5.83 -12.01 8.81
N GLN A 103 -7.05 -11.95 9.33
CA GLN A 103 -7.77 -10.71 9.59
C GLN A 103 -6.82 -9.70 10.24
N PRO A 104 -6.87 -8.42 9.84
CA PRO A 104 -6.06 -7.39 10.48
C PRO A 104 -6.41 -7.39 11.96
N LYS A 105 -5.42 -7.71 12.81
CA LYS A 105 -5.56 -7.48 14.25
C LYS A 105 -5.79 -5.99 14.42
N LEU A 106 -6.94 -5.61 14.96
CA LEU A 106 -7.25 -4.23 15.30
C LEU A 106 -6.06 -3.64 16.09
N PRO A 107 -5.66 -2.39 15.84
CA PRO A 107 -4.64 -1.75 16.65
C PRO A 107 -5.10 -1.78 18.10
N THR A 108 -4.33 -2.45 18.96
CA THR A 108 -4.58 -2.54 20.42
C THR A 108 -4.48 -1.16 21.09
N VAL A 109 -3.92 -0.16 20.39
CA VAL A 109 -3.88 1.22 20.84
C VAL A 109 -5.08 1.97 20.27
N PRO A 110 -5.98 2.50 21.13
CA PRO A 110 -7.05 3.37 20.67
C PRO A 110 -6.45 4.61 19.99
N LYS A 111 -6.90 4.88 18.77
CA LYS A 111 -6.56 6.09 18.02
C LYS A 111 -7.11 7.27 18.82
N LYS A 112 -6.25 8.06 19.47
CA LYS A 112 -6.66 9.36 20.03
C LYS A 112 -7.14 10.22 18.85
N GLU A 113 -8.43 10.47 18.81
CA GLU A 113 -9.04 11.45 17.93
C GLU A 113 -8.35 12.79 18.19
N GLY A 114 -7.75 13.38 17.16
CA GLY A 114 -7.11 14.67 17.29
C GLY A 114 -8.14 15.70 17.74
N LEU A 115 -7.88 16.39 18.85
CA LEU A 115 -8.64 17.59 19.22
C LEU A 115 -8.66 18.51 18.01
N ILE A 116 -9.84 18.70 17.44
CA ILE A 116 -10.06 19.77 16.47
C ILE A 116 -9.89 21.06 17.26
N LEU A 117 -8.80 21.79 17.02
CA LEU A 117 -8.65 23.16 17.51
C LEU A 117 -9.59 24.07 16.72
N THR A 118 -10.90 23.94 16.94
CA THR A 118 -11.83 25.00 16.59
C THR A 118 -11.66 26.08 17.64
N ASN A 119 -10.76 27.02 17.38
CA ASN A 119 -10.80 28.42 17.79
C ASN A 119 -9.50 29.09 17.29
N ALA A 120 -9.36 29.17 15.96
CA ALA A 120 -8.43 30.12 15.37
C ALA A 120 -8.99 31.52 15.62
N VAL A 121 -8.45 32.23 16.62
CA VAL A 121 -8.68 33.67 16.77
C VAL A 121 -8.09 34.36 15.53
N PRO A 122 -8.86 35.12 14.73
CA PRO A 122 -8.34 35.75 13.53
C PRO A 122 -7.27 36.78 13.88
N TRP A 123 -6.12 36.73 13.19
CA TRP A 123 -5.09 37.74 13.30
C TRP A 123 -5.62 39.07 12.75
N GLY A 124 -5.81 40.03 13.64
CA GLY A 124 -6.04 41.43 13.27
C GLY A 124 -7.27 42.04 13.91
N GLN A 125 -7.12 42.52 15.16
CA GLN A 125 -7.77 43.77 15.59
C GLN A 125 -6.79 44.57 16.46
N HIS A 126 -6.25 45.60 15.83
CA HIS A 126 -5.54 46.70 16.46
C HIS A 126 -6.57 47.53 17.23
N GLN A 127 -6.44 47.66 18.55
CA GLN A 127 -7.25 48.60 19.33
C GLN A 127 -6.32 49.66 19.93
N GLN A 128 -6.49 50.88 19.41
CA GLN A 128 -5.83 52.11 19.83
C GLN A 128 -6.16 52.39 21.29
N LYS A 129 -5.15 52.55 22.14
CA LYS A 129 -5.36 53.07 23.51
C LYS A 129 -5.40 54.60 23.43
N THR A 130 -6.60 55.16 23.56
CA THR A 130 -6.81 56.58 23.86
C THR A 130 -6.52 56.82 25.34
N ASN A 131 -5.57 57.71 25.62
CA ASN A 131 -5.30 58.24 26.96
C ASN A 131 -6.48 59.12 27.42
N THR A 132 -6.98 58.92 28.64
CA THR A 132 -7.57 60.00 29.47
C THR A 132 -7.48 59.59 30.94
N ALA A 133 -6.83 60.46 31.71
CA ALA A 133 -6.63 60.36 33.15
C ALA A 133 -7.93 60.59 33.94
N PRO A 134 -7.90 60.35 35.24
CA PRO A 134 -8.01 61.49 36.15
C PRO A 134 -6.74 61.74 36.97
#